data_AF-A0A136I2U8-F1
#
_entry.id   AF-A0A136I2U8-F1
#
_cell.length_a   1.000
_cell.length_b   1.000
_cell.length_c   1.000
_cell.angle_alpha   90.00
_cell.angle_beta   90.00
_cell.angle_gamma   90.00
#
_symmetry.space_group_name_H-M   'P 1'
#
loop_
_entity.id
_entity.type
_entity.pdbx_description
1 polymer ?
#
loop_
_entity_poly.entity_id
_entity_poly.type
_entity_poly.pdbx_seq_one_letter_code
_entity_poly.pdbx_strand_id
1 'polypeptide(L)'
;MDVLNEGECPISGAPSISNSSGGQCYPQHFLHYSHSLKTIEKIVLDCKTDNKTVIFAGEDELGLYIQIGLIGFDTYKAREAQTQHKIVYGRRWRIEPFLPTSELVQTLFLAVKKAREHEVREMLKLRVEEKYSAPFSSHQDSFLIVSMAEALTSNGRVANFTQFRKALVDVTNNMLFDHALLRVVNVERRLNKQIIVDMMMKPTAHSELPETQPGPLTLILSEMSVNHFLFSLMDAFIAKSDRYVANTFQYKNVKRFSEELSIKAIATLSIATRRLHEKGDETFKCNLTAHNLNIDQRRAPEVSSMTMSQKVKSQLEGFQPLTGIYPTLMQK
;
A
#
# COMPACT_ATOMS: atom_id res chain seq x y z
N MET A 1 -7.39 9.89 -32.97
CA MET A 1 -6.89 8.54 -32.62
C MET A 1 -7.35 8.21 -31.23
N ASP A 2 -7.80 6.98 -31.02
CA ASP A 2 -8.25 6.49 -29.71
C ASP A 2 -7.04 6.31 -28.78
N VAL A 3 -7.17 6.74 -27.52
CA VAL A 3 -6.08 6.65 -26.53
C VAL A 3 -6.23 5.34 -25.76
N LEU A 4 -5.80 4.23 -26.35
CA LEU A 4 -5.82 2.89 -25.73
C LEU A 4 -4.41 2.35 -25.54
N ASN A 5 -4.21 1.56 -24.49
CA ASN A 5 -2.98 0.78 -24.31
C ASN A 5 -3.02 -0.50 -25.15
N GLU A 6 -1.85 -1.09 -25.39
CA GLU A 6 -1.77 -2.42 -26.00
C GLU A 6 -2.40 -3.46 -25.07
N GLY A 7 -3.27 -4.31 -25.61
CA GLY A 7 -4.06 -5.27 -24.82
C GLY A 7 -5.43 -4.73 -24.35
N GLU A 8 -5.78 -3.48 -24.67
CA GLU A 8 -7.11 -2.91 -24.43
C GLU A 8 -7.97 -2.91 -25.70
N CYS A 9 -9.24 -3.30 -25.59
CA CYS A 9 -10.19 -3.26 -26.69
C CYS A 9 -11.58 -2.84 -26.20
N PRO A 10 -12.26 -1.85 -26.80
CA PRO A 10 -13.61 -1.49 -26.39
C PRO A 10 -14.60 -2.63 -26.61
N ILE A 11 -15.55 -2.77 -25.68
CA ILE A 11 -16.74 -3.59 -25.89
C ILE A 11 -17.48 -3.05 -27.12
N SER A 12 -18.04 -3.93 -27.94
CA SER A 12 -18.77 -3.52 -29.13
C SER A 12 -19.92 -2.55 -28.80
N GLY A 13 -19.94 -1.40 -29.47
CA GLY A 13 -20.91 -0.31 -29.22
C GLY A 13 -20.57 0.59 -28.03
N ALA A 14 -19.36 0.46 -27.43
CA ALA A 14 -18.99 1.26 -26.26
C ALA A 14 -19.03 2.77 -26.54
N PRO A 15 -19.75 3.56 -25.72
CA PRO A 15 -19.71 5.01 -25.82
C PRO A 15 -18.39 5.54 -25.28
N SER A 16 -17.89 6.61 -25.91
CA SER A 16 -16.67 7.32 -25.52
C SER A 16 -16.95 8.75 -25.08
N ILE A 17 -15.94 9.38 -24.47
CA ILE A 17 -15.93 10.80 -24.15
C ILE A 17 -14.72 11.47 -24.79
N SER A 18 -14.92 12.69 -25.28
CA SER A 18 -13.82 13.50 -25.79
C SER A 18 -12.93 13.98 -24.66
N ASN A 19 -11.62 13.81 -24.81
CA ASN A 19 -10.63 14.41 -23.94
C ASN A 19 -10.41 15.90 -24.31
N SER A 20 -9.69 16.64 -23.45
CA SER A 20 -9.38 18.06 -23.66
C SER A 20 -8.58 18.35 -24.93
N SER A 21 -7.96 17.33 -25.53
CA SER A 21 -7.21 17.40 -26.79
C SER A 21 -8.03 16.94 -28.00
N GLY A 22 -9.33 16.69 -27.86
CA GLY A 22 -10.23 16.25 -28.94
C GLY A 22 -10.13 14.76 -29.32
N GLY A 23 -9.30 13.97 -28.63
CA GLY A 23 -9.25 12.52 -28.78
C GLY A 23 -10.39 11.82 -28.06
N GLN A 24 -10.75 10.61 -28.49
CA GLN A 24 -11.76 9.80 -27.82
C GLN A 24 -11.12 8.94 -26.72
N CYS A 25 -11.79 8.89 -25.57
CA CYS A 25 -11.42 8.07 -24.44
C CYS A 25 -12.61 7.18 -24.06
N TYR A 26 -12.36 5.87 -23.96
CA TYR A 26 -13.35 4.92 -23.48
C TYR A 26 -13.17 4.74 -21.97
N PRO A 27 -14.24 4.82 -21.17
CA PRO A 27 -14.20 4.40 -19.78
C PRO A 27 -13.65 2.98 -19.64
N GLN A 28 -12.76 2.77 -18.68
CA GLN A 28 -12.07 1.49 -18.53
C GLN A 28 -12.99 0.29 -18.28
N HIS A 29 -14.13 0.51 -17.61
CA HIS A 29 -15.14 -0.54 -17.41
C HIS A 29 -15.91 -0.91 -18.69
N PHE A 30 -15.64 -0.25 -19.83
CA PHE A 30 -16.15 -0.61 -21.16
C PHE A 30 -15.08 -1.25 -22.03
N LEU A 31 -13.96 -1.69 -21.46
CA LEU A 31 -12.85 -2.29 -22.17
C LEU A 31 -12.67 -3.75 -21.78
N HIS A 32 -12.33 -4.58 -22.76
CA HIS A 32 -11.69 -5.87 -22.56
C HIS A 32 -10.18 -5.69 -22.36
N TYR A 33 -9.61 -6.55 -21.54
CA TYR A 33 -8.19 -6.57 -21.21
C TYR A 33 -7.57 -7.92 -21.54
N SER A 34 -6.39 -7.90 -22.15
CA SER A 34 -5.59 -9.08 -22.45
C SER A 34 -4.11 -8.74 -22.28
N HIS A 35 -3.66 -8.81 -21.03
CA HIS A 35 -2.27 -8.57 -20.68
C HIS A 35 -1.38 -9.78 -20.99
N SER A 36 -0.24 -9.49 -21.61
CA SER A 36 0.94 -10.34 -21.71
C SER A 36 2.15 -9.64 -21.06
N LEU A 37 3.28 -10.33 -20.94
CA LEU A 37 4.54 -9.73 -20.46
C LEU A 37 4.84 -8.40 -21.16
N LYS A 38 4.76 -8.38 -22.50
CA LYS A 38 5.01 -7.18 -23.30
C LYS A 38 4.09 -6.00 -22.92
N THR A 39 2.80 -6.28 -22.69
CA THR A 39 1.85 -5.21 -22.33
C THR A 39 2.11 -4.66 -20.93
N ILE A 40 2.46 -5.52 -19.97
CA ILE A 40 2.75 -5.06 -18.60
C ILE A 40 4.08 -4.31 -18.55
N GLU A 41 5.08 -4.73 -19.32
CA GLU A 41 6.35 -4.01 -19.46
C GLU A 41 6.11 -2.60 -19.99
N LYS A 42 5.26 -2.43 -21.01
CA LYS A 42 4.92 -1.12 -21.55
C LYS A 42 4.24 -0.22 -20.51
N ILE A 43 3.35 -0.78 -19.69
CA ILE A 43 2.70 -0.04 -18.60
C ILE A 43 3.72 0.34 -17.51
N VAL A 44 4.66 -0.56 -17.18
CA VAL A 44 5.75 -0.27 -16.24
C VAL A 44 6.69 0.81 -16.77
N LEU A 45 7.01 0.81 -18.07
CA LEU A 45 7.81 1.85 -18.72
C LEU A 45 7.13 3.23 -18.70
N ASP A 46 5.79 3.25 -18.75
CA ASP A 46 5.00 4.47 -18.57
C ASP A 46 4.91 4.91 -17.10
N CYS A 47 5.37 4.08 -16.16
CA CYS A 47 5.45 4.41 -14.74
C CYS A 47 6.82 5.02 -14.38
N LYS A 48 6.82 5.97 -13.45
CA LYS A 48 8.04 6.55 -12.88
C LYS A 48 7.94 6.61 -11.36
N THR A 49 9.06 6.39 -10.68
CA THR A 49 9.22 6.47 -9.23
C THR A 49 10.43 7.34 -8.88
N ASP A 50 10.84 7.35 -7.62
CA ASP A 50 12.15 7.89 -7.25
C ASP A 50 13.32 7.09 -7.84
N ASN A 51 14.53 7.60 -7.68
CA ASN A 51 15.77 7.00 -8.22
C ASN A 51 16.26 5.78 -7.43
N LYS A 52 15.61 5.41 -6.33
CA LYS A 52 15.96 4.26 -5.49
C LYS A 52 14.94 3.11 -5.57
N THR A 53 13.85 3.31 -6.30
CA THR A 53 12.79 2.33 -6.50
C THR A 53 12.79 1.87 -7.94
N VAL A 54 12.87 0.56 -8.15
CA VAL A 54 12.85 -0.04 -9.49
C VAL A 54 11.64 -0.98 -9.56
N ILE A 55 10.89 -0.89 -10.64
CA ILE A 55 9.76 -1.78 -10.90
C ILE A 55 10.14 -2.75 -12.01
N PHE A 56 10.00 -4.04 -11.73
CA PHE A 56 10.22 -5.12 -12.66
C PHE A 56 8.88 -5.74 -13.06
N ALA A 57 8.75 -6.10 -14.33
CA ALA A 57 7.70 -6.96 -14.86
C ALA A 57 8.33 -8.28 -15.30
N GLY A 58 7.61 -9.38 -15.14
CA GLY A 58 8.09 -10.69 -15.54
C GLY A 58 6.97 -11.70 -15.70
N GLU A 59 7.33 -12.86 -16.22
CA GLU A 59 6.47 -14.02 -16.35
C GLU A 59 7.25 -15.25 -15.89
N ASP A 60 6.60 -16.12 -15.13
CA ASP A 60 7.13 -17.44 -14.77
C ASP A 60 6.05 -18.51 -14.98
N GLU A 61 6.32 -19.75 -14.56
CA GLU A 61 5.38 -20.87 -14.72
C GLU A 61 4.02 -20.64 -14.03
N LEU A 62 3.94 -19.70 -13.07
CA LEU A 62 2.70 -19.32 -12.36
C LEU A 62 2.05 -18.06 -12.96
N GLY A 63 2.54 -17.59 -14.10
CA GLY A 63 1.99 -16.47 -14.87
C GLY A 63 2.68 -15.13 -14.63
N LEU A 64 1.99 -14.06 -15.02
CA LEU A 64 2.50 -12.68 -14.98
C LEU A 64 2.71 -12.19 -13.55
N TYR A 65 3.78 -11.41 -13.36
CA TYR A 65 4.05 -10.75 -12.08
C TYR A 65 4.73 -9.39 -12.25
N ILE A 66 4.65 -8.60 -11.19
CA ILE A 66 5.52 -7.45 -10.95
C ILE A 66 6.36 -7.69 -9.70
N GLN A 67 7.51 -7.05 -9.60
CA GLN A 67 8.37 -7.10 -8.42
C GLN A 67 9.03 -5.73 -8.20
N ILE A 68 9.17 -5.33 -6.94
CA ILE A 68 9.79 -4.05 -6.59
C ILE A 68 11.19 -4.33 -6.08
N GLY A 69 12.18 -3.62 -6.62
CA GLY A 69 13.53 -3.55 -6.07
C GLY A 69 13.77 -2.19 -5.40
N LEU A 70 14.42 -2.22 -4.25
CA LEU A 70 14.85 -1.02 -3.53
C LEU A 70 16.37 -0.96 -3.47
N ILE A 71 16.92 0.21 -3.76
CA ILE A 71 18.37 0.46 -3.78
C ILE A 71 18.74 1.24 -2.52
N GLY A 72 19.61 0.65 -1.70
CA GLY A 72 20.05 1.24 -0.42
C GLY A 72 21.19 0.45 0.22
N PHE A 73 21.58 0.83 1.44
CA PHE A 73 22.56 0.05 2.20
C PHE A 73 21.94 -1.18 2.85
N ASP A 74 22.80 -2.16 3.15
CA ASP A 74 22.43 -3.36 3.88
C ASP A 74 22.13 -3.05 5.34
N THR A 75 20.89 -3.30 5.75
CA THR A 75 20.39 -3.06 7.11
C THR A 75 20.94 -4.07 8.13
N TYR A 76 21.54 -5.17 7.66
CA TYR A 76 22.18 -6.19 8.50
C TYR A 76 23.68 -5.95 8.75
N LYS A 77 24.31 -5.02 8.01
CA LYS A 77 25.72 -4.67 8.15
C LYS A 77 25.85 -3.29 8.78
N ALA A 78 26.94 -3.08 9.52
CA ALA A 78 27.28 -1.74 10.02
C ALA A 78 27.35 -0.75 8.86
N ARG A 79 26.76 0.43 9.02
CA ARG A 79 26.65 1.42 7.94
C ARG A 79 28.02 1.94 7.51
N GLU A 80 28.94 2.07 8.46
CA GLU A 80 30.31 2.55 8.30
C GLU A 80 31.17 1.59 7.49
N ALA A 81 30.84 0.29 7.50
CA ALA A 81 31.54 -0.75 6.75
C ALA A 81 31.11 -0.82 5.27
N GLN A 82 30.18 0.03 4.83
CA GLN A 82 29.57 -0.05 3.51
C GLN A 82 29.89 1.18 2.65
N THR A 83 30.44 0.92 1.47
CA THR A 83 30.79 1.94 0.45
C THR A 83 29.87 1.93 -0.76
N GLN A 84 29.02 0.90 -0.91
CA GLN A 84 28.17 0.71 -2.08
C GLN A 84 26.74 0.37 -1.67
N HIS A 85 25.77 0.85 -2.46
CA HIS A 85 24.39 0.40 -2.36
C HIS A 85 24.22 -1.01 -2.92
N LYS A 86 23.29 -1.76 -2.35
CA LYS A 86 22.77 -3.00 -2.91
C LYS A 86 21.32 -2.81 -3.33
N ILE A 87 20.87 -3.65 -4.25
CA ILE A 87 19.44 -3.80 -4.54
C ILE A 87 18.87 -4.95 -3.71
N VAL A 88 17.70 -4.72 -3.10
CA VAL A 88 16.92 -5.73 -2.39
C VAL A 88 15.61 -5.92 -3.13
N TYR A 89 15.26 -7.18 -3.40
CA TYR A 89 14.03 -7.52 -4.11
C TYR A 89 12.92 -7.89 -3.14
N GLY A 90 11.77 -7.24 -3.30
CA GLY A 90 10.54 -7.60 -2.59
C GLY A 90 9.90 -8.87 -3.14
N ARG A 91 8.71 -9.20 -2.64
CA ARG A 91 7.92 -10.34 -3.14
C ARG A 91 7.36 -10.05 -4.54
N ARG A 92 7.12 -11.12 -5.32
CA ARG A 92 6.39 -11.05 -6.58
C ARG A 92 4.90 -10.86 -6.32
N TRP A 93 4.27 -9.95 -7.07
CA TRP A 93 2.82 -9.72 -7.06
C TRP A 93 2.23 -10.26 -8.35
N ARG A 94 1.28 -11.19 -8.25
CA ARG A 94 0.66 -11.84 -9.41
C ARG A 94 -0.30 -10.90 -10.11
N ILE A 95 -0.27 -10.89 -11.44
CA ILE A 95 -1.13 -10.06 -12.27
C ILE A 95 -2.06 -10.96 -13.10
N GLU A 96 -3.36 -10.74 -12.95
CA GLU A 96 -4.36 -11.39 -13.79
C GLU A 96 -4.33 -10.79 -15.21
N PRO A 97 -4.37 -11.61 -16.28
CA PRO A 97 -4.32 -11.10 -17.65
C PRO A 97 -5.47 -10.16 -18.03
N PHE A 98 -6.62 -10.27 -17.36
CA PHE A 98 -7.83 -9.50 -17.64
C PHE A 98 -8.02 -8.32 -16.68
N LEU A 99 -7.00 -7.98 -15.88
CA LEU A 99 -7.04 -6.87 -14.94
C LEU A 99 -7.09 -5.52 -15.70
N PRO A 100 -7.97 -4.57 -15.32
CA PRO A 100 -7.95 -3.25 -15.93
C PRO A 100 -6.63 -2.52 -15.74
N THR A 101 -6.16 -1.76 -16.74
CA THR A 101 -4.91 -0.98 -16.61
C THR A 101 -4.91 -0.05 -15.39
N SER A 102 -6.04 0.56 -15.01
CA SER A 102 -6.10 1.39 -13.80
C SER A 102 -5.93 0.61 -12.51
N GLU A 103 -6.33 -0.67 -12.48
CA GLU A 103 -6.11 -1.59 -11.37
C GLU A 103 -4.68 -2.14 -11.38
N LEU A 104 -4.07 -2.36 -12.55
CA LEU A 104 -2.65 -2.69 -12.66
C LEU A 104 -1.77 -1.54 -12.16
N VAL A 105 -2.06 -0.29 -12.57
CA VAL A 105 -1.37 0.92 -12.06
C VAL A 105 -1.57 1.09 -10.55
N GLN A 106 -2.77 0.81 -10.04
CA GLN A 106 -3.03 0.79 -8.60
C GLN A 106 -2.18 -0.29 -7.90
N THR A 107 -2.10 -1.48 -8.48
CA THR A 107 -1.30 -2.59 -7.95
C THR A 107 0.18 -2.25 -7.91
N LEU A 108 0.72 -1.64 -8.96
CA LEU A 108 2.09 -1.12 -9.02
C LEU A 108 2.35 -0.11 -7.90
N PHE A 109 1.47 0.88 -7.74
CA PHE A 109 1.54 1.87 -6.66
C PHE A 109 1.52 1.22 -5.27
N LEU A 110 0.61 0.28 -5.03
CA LEU A 110 0.51 -0.43 -3.75
C LEU A 110 1.75 -1.29 -3.49
N ALA A 111 2.29 -1.96 -4.51
CA ALA A 111 3.50 -2.75 -4.39
C ALA A 111 4.70 -1.88 -3.98
N VAL A 112 4.84 -0.68 -4.58
CA VAL A 112 5.87 0.30 -4.20
C VAL A 112 5.69 0.75 -2.74
N LYS A 113 4.46 1.12 -2.35
CA LYS A 113 4.16 1.48 -0.96
C LYS A 113 4.56 0.39 0.02
N LYS A 114 4.20 -0.86 -0.28
CA LYS A 114 4.49 -1.99 0.62
C LYS A 114 5.97 -2.37 0.66
N ALA A 115 6.70 -2.22 -0.44
CA ALA A 115 8.15 -2.37 -0.44
C ALA A 115 8.80 -1.31 0.47
N ARG A 116 8.36 -0.06 0.39
CA ARG A 116 8.91 1.01 1.24
C ARG A 116 8.47 0.93 2.69
N GLU A 117 7.24 0.50 2.96
CA GLU A 117 6.76 0.24 4.31
C GLU A 117 7.65 -0.78 5.02
N HIS A 118 8.13 -1.80 4.31
CA HIS A 118 9.10 -2.76 4.83
C HIS A 118 10.40 -2.06 5.28
N GLU A 119 11.00 -1.21 4.45
CA GLU A 119 12.20 -0.43 4.82
C GLU A 119 11.94 0.48 6.03
N VAL A 120 10.81 1.19 6.06
CA VAL A 120 10.43 2.08 7.18
C VAL A 120 10.32 1.30 8.49
N ARG A 121 9.71 0.11 8.46
CA ARG A 121 9.59 -0.78 9.61
C ARG A 121 10.93 -1.27 10.11
N GLU A 122 11.86 -1.56 9.21
CA GLU A 122 13.23 -1.95 9.55
C GLU A 122 14.05 -0.78 10.10
N MET A 123 13.77 0.46 9.67
CA MET A 123 14.56 1.63 10.04
C MET A 123 14.26 2.20 11.42
N LEU A 124 13.10 1.89 12.00
CA LEU A 124 12.82 2.24 13.40
C LEU A 124 13.50 1.24 14.34
N LYS A 125 14.62 1.66 14.93
CA LYS A 125 15.39 0.86 15.87
C LYS A 125 15.13 1.30 17.31
N LEU A 126 15.00 0.34 18.21
CA LEU A 126 14.92 0.54 19.66
C LEU A 126 16.12 -0.14 20.32
N ARG A 127 16.81 0.58 21.22
CA ARG A 127 17.89 0.03 22.02
C ARG A 127 17.33 -0.64 23.28
N VAL A 128 17.65 -1.91 23.46
CA VAL A 128 17.34 -2.74 24.63
C VAL A 128 18.62 -3.48 25.01
N GLU A 129 19.03 -3.41 26.28
CA GLU A 129 20.26 -4.05 26.78
C GLU A 129 21.50 -3.74 25.91
N GLU A 130 21.69 -2.45 25.59
CA GLU A 130 22.77 -1.93 24.73
C GLU A 130 22.75 -2.39 23.26
N LYS A 131 21.74 -3.16 22.83
CA LYS A 131 21.59 -3.62 21.45
C LYS A 131 20.40 -2.98 20.77
N TYR A 132 20.53 -2.67 19.49
CA TYR A 132 19.42 -2.19 18.68
C TYR A 132 18.68 -3.36 18.02
N SER A 133 17.35 -3.29 18.06
CA SER A 133 16.45 -4.18 17.31
C SER A 133 15.41 -3.34 16.56
N ALA A 134 14.83 -3.89 15.49
CA ALA A 134 13.66 -3.32 14.80
C ALA A 134 12.37 -3.99 15.30
N PRO A 135 11.69 -3.45 16.32
CA PRO A 135 10.54 -4.11 16.93
C PRO A 135 9.30 -4.16 16.02
N PHE A 136 9.32 -3.47 14.88
CA PHE A 136 8.23 -3.48 13.89
C PHE A 136 8.60 -4.21 12.58
N SER A 137 9.78 -4.84 12.54
CA SER A 137 10.24 -5.66 11.42
C SER A 137 9.22 -6.74 11.07
N SER A 138 8.97 -6.94 9.77
CA SER A 138 8.14 -8.06 9.31
C SER A 138 8.88 -9.40 9.25
N HIS A 139 10.17 -9.43 9.62
CA HIS A 139 10.97 -10.65 9.68
C HIS A 139 10.88 -11.36 11.02
N GLN A 140 10.09 -10.84 11.97
CA GLN A 140 9.86 -11.49 13.24
C GLN A 140 9.21 -12.87 13.06
N ASP A 141 9.68 -13.83 13.84
CA ASP A 141 9.13 -15.18 13.85
C ASP A 141 7.71 -15.14 14.44
N SER A 142 6.72 -15.29 13.54
CA SER A 142 5.31 -15.24 13.92
C SER A 142 4.92 -16.40 14.84
N PHE A 143 5.53 -17.58 14.69
CA PHE A 143 5.23 -18.72 15.56
C PHE A 143 5.78 -18.49 16.97
N LEU A 144 6.98 -17.90 17.08
CA LEU A 144 7.56 -17.53 18.36
C LEU A 144 6.73 -16.45 19.07
N ILE A 145 6.27 -15.42 18.34
CA ILE A 145 5.39 -14.39 18.92
C ILE A 145 4.10 -15.01 19.46
N VAL A 146 3.48 -15.91 18.69
CA VAL A 146 2.24 -16.58 19.11
C VAL A 146 2.46 -17.48 20.32
N SER A 147 3.54 -18.28 20.32
CA SER A 147 3.84 -19.18 21.44
C SER A 147 4.23 -18.44 22.73
N MET A 148 4.75 -17.22 22.61
CA MET A 148 5.14 -16.35 23.73
C MET A 148 4.15 -15.21 23.99
N ALA A 149 2.93 -15.26 23.42
CA ALA A 149 2.00 -14.14 23.43
C ALA A 149 1.69 -13.64 24.85
N GLU A 150 1.53 -14.52 25.83
CA GLU A 150 1.27 -14.14 27.23
C GLU A 150 2.43 -13.31 27.82
N ALA A 151 3.67 -13.75 27.60
CA ALA A 151 4.87 -13.04 28.08
C ALA A 151 5.11 -11.70 27.36
N LEU A 152 4.69 -11.59 26.10
CA LEU A 152 4.84 -10.39 25.28
C LEU A 152 3.68 -9.39 25.47
N THR A 153 2.55 -9.84 26.00
CA THR A 153 1.36 -9.00 26.16
C THR A 153 1.51 -8.10 27.38
N SER A 154 1.75 -6.82 27.13
CA SER A 154 1.65 -5.76 28.13
C SER A 154 0.82 -4.61 27.57
N ASN A 155 -0.01 -3.99 28.40
CA ASN A 155 -0.79 -2.83 27.97
C ASN A 155 0.06 -1.55 27.86
N GLY A 156 1.29 -1.56 28.40
CA GLY A 156 2.21 -0.43 28.41
C GLY A 156 1.65 0.82 29.09
N ARG A 157 0.57 0.69 29.89
CA ARG A 157 -0.17 1.82 30.46
C ARG A 157 0.60 2.45 31.61
N VAL A 158 0.58 3.78 31.63
CA VAL A 158 1.23 4.59 32.67
C VAL A 158 0.16 5.27 33.52
N ALA A 159 0.35 5.23 34.84
CA ALA A 159 -0.69 5.61 35.81
C ALA A 159 -1.05 7.10 35.81
N ASN A 160 -0.06 7.98 35.55
CA ASN A 160 -0.30 9.42 35.53
C ASN A 160 0.47 10.12 34.40
N PHE A 161 0.01 11.34 34.07
CA PHE A 161 0.48 12.09 32.93
C PHE A 161 1.94 12.52 33.05
N THR A 162 2.41 12.89 34.24
CA THR A 162 3.82 13.28 34.45
C THR A 162 4.76 12.10 34.22
N GLN A 163 4.42 10.92 34.73
CA GLN A 163 5.17 9.69 34.46
C GLN A 163 5.12 9.31 32.97
N PHE A 164 3.97 9.48 32.33
CA PHE A 164 3.83 9.21 30.90
C PHE A 164 4.77 10.09 30.07
N ARG A 165 4.81 11.41 30.34
CA ARG A 165 5.75 12.34 29.68
C ARG A 165 7.20 11.89 29.83
N LYS A 166 7.59 11.50 31.05
CA LYS A 166 8.94 11.00 31.32
C LYS A 166 9.22 9.72 30.53
N ALA A 167 8.30 8.76 30.53
CA ALA A 167 8.42 7.52 29.79
C ALA A 167 8.58 7.73 28.27
N LEU A 168 7.87 8.71 27.69
CA LEU A 168 8.03 9.07 26.28
C LEU A 168 9.42 9.63 25.96
N VAL A 169 9.97 10.48 26.83
CA VAL A 169 11.34 10.99 26.68
C VAL A 169 12.35 9.86 26.83
N ASP A 170 12.20 9.00 27.84
CA ASP A 170 13.11 7.90 28.13
C ASP A 170 13.15 6.88 26.98
N VAL A 171 11.99 6.51 26.41
CA VAL A 171 11.94 5.58 25.27
C VAL A 171 12.53 6.21 24.01
N THR A 172 12.20 7.48 23.70
CA THR A 172 12.71 8.13 22.47
C THR A 172 14.20 8.39 22.50
N ASN A 173 14.81 8.62 23.67
CA ASN A 173 16.26 8.68 23.84
C ASN A 173 16.98 7.38 23.48
N ASN A 174 16.26 6.25 23.45
CA ASN A 174 16.79 4.94 23.08
C ASN A 174 16.34 4.51 21.67
N MET A 175 15.80 5.43 20.88
CA MET A 175 15.31 5.13 19.54
C MET A 175 16.08 5.87 18.46
N LEU A 176 16.19 5.22 17.32
CA LEU A 176 16.68 5.80 16.08
C LEU A 176 15.67 5.49 14.97
N PHE A 177 15.50 6.43 14.05
CA PHE A 177 14.82 6.17 12.78
C PHE A 177 15.76 6.54 11.66
N ASP A 178 16.21 5.58 10.84
CA ASP A 178 17.13 5.85 9.73
C ASP A 178 18.35 6.68 10.19
N HIS A 179 19.00 6.20 11.25
CA HIS A 179 20.11 6.87 11.94
C HIS A 179 19.81 8.26 12.52
N ALA A 180 18.58 8.78 12.43
CA ALA A 180 18.18 10.05 13.03
C ALA A 180 17.76 9.88 14.48
N LEU A 181 18.12 10.87 15.31
CA LEU A 181 17.69 10.94 16.69
C LEU A 181 16.24 11.45 16.76
N LEU A 182 15.43 10.81 17.60
CA LEU A 182 14.06 11.23 17.90
C LEU A 182 14.03 12.03 19.20
N ARG A 183 13.25 13.11 19.24
CA ARG A 183 13.05 13.91 20.46
C ARG A 183 11.60 14.30 20.63
N VAL A 184 11.07 14.11 21.83
CA VAL A 184 9.79 14.69 22.24
C VAL A 184 10.00 16.16 22.55
N VAL A 185 9.19 17.02 21.90
CA VAL A 185 9.20 18.47 22.07
C VAL A 185 8.09 18.90 23.03
N ASN A 186 6.89 18.35 22.86
CA ASN A 186 5.73 18.69 23.66
C ASN A 186 4.84 17.46 23.90
N VAL A 187 4.15 17.46 25.03
CA VAL A 187 3.11 16.48 25.36
C VAL A 187 1.98 17.23 26.05
N GLU A 188 0.85 17.33 25.37
CA GLU A 188 -0.33 18.06 25.84
C GLU A 188 -1.53 17.12 25.97
N ARG A 189 -2.32 17.28 27.03
CA ARG A 189 -3.61 16.60 27.17
C ARG A 189 -4.75 17.55 26.81
N ARG A 190 -5.56 17.16 25.84
CA ARG A 190 -6.75 17.90 25.38
C ARG A 190 -7.95 17.66 26.29
N LEU A 191 -8.95 18.54 26.17
CA LEU A 191 -10.23 18.45 26.90
C LEU A 191 -11.00 17.15 26.62
N ASN A 192 -10.94 16.65 25.38
CA ASN A 192 -11.53 15.36 25.00
C ASN A 192 -10.68 14.15 25.45
N LYS A 193 -9.72 14.38 26.35
CA LYS A 193 -8.78 13.38 26.92
C LYS A 193 -7.76 12.80 25.94
N GLN A 194 -7.77 13.19 24.67
CA GLN A 194 -6.68 12.85 23.74
C GLN A 194 -5.37 13.48 24.20
N ILE A 195 -4.26 12.88 23.81
CA ILE A 195 -2.92 13.37 24.11
C ILE A 195 -2.23 13.71 22.79
N ILE A 196 -1.77 14.94 22.65
CA ILE A 196 -0.94 15.37 21.54
C ILE A 196 0.52 15.19 21.95
N VAL A 197 1.31 14.54 21.11
CA VAL A 197 2.76 14.43 21.28
C VAL A 197 3.43 15.04 20.05
N ASP A 198 4.14 16.15 20.25
CA ASP A 198 4.95 16.75 19.20
C ASP A 198 6.39 16.26 19.33
N MET A 199 6.96 15.86 18.21
CA MET A 199 8.29 15.31 18.09
C MET A 199 9.07 15.99 16.99
N MET A 200 10.40 15.90 17.10
CA MET A 200 11.33 16.28 16.06
C MET A 200 12.30 15.15 15.78
N MET A 201 12.74 15.08 14.53
CA MET A 201 13.84 14.24 14.10
C MET A 201 15.05 15.10 13.83
N LYS A 202 16.22 14.63 14.25
CA LYS A 202 17.50 15.22 13.89
C LYS A 202 18.26 14.22 13.00
N PRO A 203 18.24 14.42 11.66
CA PRO A 203 18.99 13.58 10.74
C PRO A 203 20.48 13.58 11.05
N THR A 204 21.15 12.51 10.65
CA THR A 204 22.62 12.42 10.66
C THR A 204 23.14 12.31 9.23
N ALA A 205 24.46 12.30 9.05
CA ALA A 205 25.08 12.06 7.74
C ALA A 205 24.75 10.67 7.15
N HIS A 206 24.20 9.77 7.96
CA HIS A 206 23.81 8.41 7.55
C HIS A 206 22.32 8.25 7.27
N SER A 207 21.51 9.28 7.52
CA SER A 207 20.08 9.27 7.20
C SER A 207 19.87 9.35 5.68
N GLU A 208 19.22 8.35 5.10
CA GLU A 208 19.00 8.24 3.65
C GLU A 208 17.53 8.32 3.22
N LEU A 209 16.61 8.06 4.15
CA LEU A 209 15.19 7.96 3.83
C LEU A 209 14.55 9.36 3.70
N PRO A 210 13.70 9.58 2.68
CA PRO A 210 12.95 10.82 2.55
C PRO A 210 11.97 11.06 3.71
N GLU A 211 11.57 10.02 4.43
CA GLU A 211 10.73 10.10 5.63
C GLU A 211 11.44 10.83 6.78
N THR A 212 12.77 10.82 6.79
CA THR A 212 13.66 11.39 7.81
C THR A 212 13.85 12.90 7.68
N GLN A 213 13.31 13.54 6.63
CA GLN A 213 13.47 14.97 6.41
C GLN A 213 13.03 15.79 7.64
N PRO A 214 13.77 16.87 7.99
CA PRO A 214 13.46 17.70 9.15
C PRO A 214 12.03 18.26 9.09
N GLY A 215 11.34 18.20 10.21
CA GLY A 215 10.00 18.76 10.35
C GLY A 215 9.32 18.28 11.62
N PRO A 216 8.24 18.97 12.06
CA PRO A 216 7.46 18.53 13.20
C PRO A 216 6.74 17.22 12.85
N LEU A 217 6.72 16.30 13.82
CA LEU A 217 5.89 15.11 13.79
C LEU A 217 4.92 15.16 14.96
N THR A 218 3.63 15.26 14.67
CA THR A 218 2.59 15.32 15.70
C THR A 218 1.80 14.01 15.71
N LEU A 219 1.72 13.39 16.89
CA LEU A 219 0.93 12.19 17.14
C LEU A 219 -0.28 12.54 18.01
N ILE A 220 -1.40 11.85 17.79
CA ILE A 220 -2.61 11.97 18.61
C ILE A 220 -2.89 10.61 19.22
N LEU A 221 -2.75 10.49 20.53
CA LEU A 221 -2.93 9.26 21.29
C LEU A 221 -4.27 9.28 22.02
N SER A 222 -4.91 8.11 22.10
CA SER A 222 -6.18 7.92 22.81
C SER A 222 -5.99 7.51 24.28
N GLU A 223 -4.81 6.99 24.64
CA GLU A 223 -4.49 6.53 25.99
C GLU A 223 -3.01 6.77 26.36
N MET A 224 -2.70 6.81 27.67
CA MET A 224 -1.35 6.93 28.21
C MET A 224 -0.62 5.57 28.18
N SER A 225 -0.35 5.06 26.97
CA SER A 225 0.40 3.81 26.77
C SER A 225 1.65 4.05 25.93
N VAL A 226 2.80 3.57 26.41
CA VAL A 226 4.06 3.62 25.65
C VAL A 226 3.95 2.76 24.39
N ASN A 227 3.28 1.61 24.47
CA ASN A 227 3.05 0.76 23.31
C ASN A 227 2.20 1.50 22.27
N HIS A 228 1.08 2.10 22.69
CA HIS A 228 0.24 2.89 21.78
C HIS A 228 1.00 4.06 21.13
N PHE A 229 1.88 4.73 21.86
CA PHE A 229 2.79 5.74 21.31
C PHE A 229 3.72 5.17 20.23
N LEU A 230 4.37 4.03 20.48
CA LEU A 230 5.29 3.40 19.52
C LEU A 230 4.59 2.94 18.24
N PHE A 231 3.39 2.35 18.35
CA PHE A 231 2.57 2.01 17.20
C PHE A 231 2.14 3.27 16.43
N SER A 232 1.68 4.31 17.13
CA SER A 232 1.28 5.58 16.49
C SER A 232 2.46 6.27 15.78
N LEU A 233 3.67 6.15 16.34
CA LEU A 233 4.90 6.65 15.75
C LEU A 233 5.26 5.89 14.46
N MET A 234 5.14 4.55 14.46
CA MET A 234 5.32 3.74 13.26
C MET A 234 4.29 4.09 12.18
N ASP A 235 3.01 4.20 12.55
CA ASP A 235 1.94 4.58 11.62
C ASP A 235 2.19 5.97 11.00
N ALA A 236 2.71 6.91 11.79
CA ALA A 236 3.14 8.22 11.29
C ALA A 236 4.28 8.13 10.26
N PHE A 237 5.29 7.29 10.48
CA PHE A 237 6.37 7.11 9.50
C PHE A 237 5.88 6.44 8.22
N ILE A 238 5.02 5.42 8.35
CA ILE A 238 4.38 4.78 7.20
C ILE A 238 3.54 5.80 6.43
N ALA A 239 2.77 6.65 7.11
CA ALA A 239 2.00 7.71 6.46
C ALA A 239 2.89 8.73 5.73
N LYS A 240 4.06 9.09 6.28
CA LYS A 240 5.04 9.93 5.57
C LYS A 240 5.57 9.23 4.31
N SER A 241 5.85 7.93 4.39
CA SER A 241 6.28 7.13 3.24
C SER A 241 5.21 7.05 2.16
N ASP A 242 3.97 6.77 2.57
CA ASP A 242 2.81 6.71 1.69
C ASP A 242 2.60 8.03 0.92
N ARG A 243 2.72 9.17 1.60
CA ARG A 243 2.65 10.50 0.96
C ARG A 243 3.80 10.73 0.00
N TYR A 244 5.01 10.32 0.38
CA TYR A 244 6.17 10.43 -0.51
C TYR A 244 5.97 9.61 -1.80
N VAL A 245 5.47 8.37 -1.70
CA VAL A 245 5.15 7.55 -2.88
C VAL A 245 4.04 8.20 -3.71
N ALA A 246 2.97 8.69 -3.08
CA ALA A 246 1.88 9.38 -3.77
C ALA A 246 2.37 10.59 -4.58
N ASN A 247 3.42 11.28 -4.11
CA ASN A 247 3.97 12.47 -4.75
C ASN A 247 5.13 12.20 -5.72
N THR A 248 5.62 10.96 -5.81
CA THR A 248 6.72 10.55 -6.69
C THR A 248 6.30 9.55 -7.77
N PHE A 249 5.38 8.64 -7.45
CA PHE A 249 4.82 7.68 -8.39
C PHE A 249 3.98 8.39 -9.46
N GLN A 250 4.31 8.13 -10.71
CA GLN A 250 3.61 8.68 -11.87
C GLN A 250 3.23 7.56 -12.83
N TYR A 251 2.10 7.73 -13.51
CA TYR A 251 1.76 6.98 -14.71
C TYR A 251 1.52 7.97 -15.85
N LYS A 252 2.23 7.82 -16.97
CA LYS A 252 2.21 8.77 -18.10
C LYS A 252 2.40 10.23 -17.65
N ASN A 253 3.37 10.44 -16.75
CA ASN A 253 3.71 11.73 -16.12
C ASN A 253 2.60 12.36 -15.23
N VAL A 254 1.57 11.60 -14.85
CA VAL A 254 0.52 12.06 -13.93
C VAL A 254 0.65 11.37 -12.57
N LYS A 255 0.71 12.16 -11.50
CA LYS A 255 0.71 11.69 -10.11
C LYS A 255 -0.72 11.41 -9.63
N ARG A 256 -1.35 10.36 -10.16
CA ARG A 256 -2.77 10.01 -9.90
C ARG A 256 -3.15 9.96 -8.41
N PHE A 257 -2.19 9.65 -7.54
CA PHE A 257 -2.42 9.45 -6.11
C PHE A 257 -2.03 10.64 -5.24
N SER A 258 -1.50 11.71 -5.85
CA SER A 258 -1.08 12.92 -5.13
C SER A 258 -2.29 13.73 -4.67
N GLU A 259 -2.13 14.38 -3.52
CA GLU A 259 -3.07 15.37 -2.97
C GLU A 259 -3.16 16.64 -3.83
N GLU A 260 -2.27 16.83 -4.81
CA GLU A 260 -2.32 17.92 -5.79
C GLU A 260 -3.51 17.79 -6.77
N LEU A 261 -4.10 16.60 -6.90
CA LEU A 261 -5.23 16.40 -7.80
C LEU A 261 -6.56 16.83 -7.17
N SER A 262 -7.36 17.56 -7.94
CA SER A 262 -8.69 17.98 -7.51
C SER A 262 -9.66 16.80 -7.40
N ILE A 263 -9.96 16.40 -6.17
CA ILE A 263 -10.94 15.34 -5.87
C ILE A 263 -12.32 15.68 -6.44
N LYS A 264 -12.72 16.96 -6.43
CA LYS A 264 -13.99 17.41 -7.04
C LYS A 264 -13.98 17.22 -8.56
N ALA A 265 -12.88 17.52 -9.24
CA ALA A 265 -12.76 17.32 -10.68
C ALA A 265 -12.78 15.83 -11.03
N ILE A 266 -12.06 14.98 -10.27
CA ILE A 266 -12.08 13.53 -10.44
C ILE A 266 -13.51 12.98 -10.24
N ALA A 267 -14.21 13.40 -9.20
CA ALA A 267 -15.58 12.99 -8.95
C ALA A 267 -16.52 13.40 -10.10
N THR A 268 -16.36 14.62 -10.61
CA THR A 268 -17.14 15.13 -11.75
C THR A 268 -16.89 14.28 -13.00
N LEU A 269 -15.63 13.95 -13.30
CA LEU A 269 -15.26 13.07 -14.41
C LEU A 269 -15.82 11.66 -14.21
N SER A 270 -15.78 11.12 -13.00
CA SER A 270 -16.33 9.80 -12.68
C SER A 270 -17.85 9.75 -12.88
N ILE A 271 -18.58 10.78 -12.47
CA ILE A 271 -20.03 10.87 -12.71
C ILE A 271 -20.32 10.93 -14.22
N ALA A 272 -19.62 11.80 -14.94
CA ALA A 272 -19.81 11.97 -16.38
C ALA A 272 -19.54 10.65 -17.15
N THR A 273 -18.47 9.95 -16.81
CA THR A 273 -18.09 8.68 -17.46
C THR A 273 -19.01 7.53 -17.08
N ARG A 274 -19.46 7.43 -15.82
CA ARG A 274 -20.42 6.39 -15.41
C ARG A 274 -21.74 6.52 -16.14
N ARG A 275 -22.25 7.73 -16.38
CA ARG A 275 -23.53 7.91 -17.12
C ARG A 275 -23.44 7.61 -18.61
N LEU A 276 -22.25 7.34 -19.16
CA LEU A 276 -22.12 7.04 -20.58
C LEU A 276 -22.82 5.73 -20.97
N HIS A 277 -22.94 4.75 -20.05
CA HIS A 277 -23.67 3.52 -20.35
C HIS A 277 -25.15 3.77 -20.71
N GLU A 278 -25.75 4.85 -20.19
CA GLU A 278 -27.12 5.26 -20.51
C GLU A 278 -27.26 5.67 -21.99
N LYS A 279 -26.16 6.12 -22.60
CA LYS A 279 -26.10 6.52 -24.01
C LYS A 279 -25.76 5.37 -24.96
N GLY A 280 -25.37 4.21 -24.44
CA GLY A 280 -25.11 3.03 -25.24
C GLY A 280 -26.41 2.42 -25.77
N ASP A 281 -26.34 1.75 -26.91
CA ASP A 281 -27.47 1.00 -27.46
C ASP A 281 -27.74 -0.28 -26.65
N GLU A 282 -28.87 -0.95 -26.92
CA GLU A 282 -29.25 -2.17 -26.21
C GLU A 282 -28.24 -3.31 -26.45
N THR A 283 -27.60 -3.34 -27.62
CA THR A 283 -26.52 -4.29 -27.94
C THR A 283 -25.34 -4.11 -26.99
N PHE A 284 -24.86 -2.88 -26.82
CA PHE A 284 -23.78 -2.55 -25.90
C PHE A 284 -24.15 -2.90 -24.46
N LYS A 285 -25.36 -2.55 -24.00
CA LYS A 285 -25.79 -2.86 -22.62
C LYS A 285 -25.83 -4.36 -22.35
N CYS A 286 -26.30 -5.15 -23.31
CA CYS A 286 -26.27 -6.61 -23.25
C CYS A 286 -24.82 -7.13 -23.17
N ASN A 287 -23.95 -6.66 -24.06
CA ASN A 287 -22.53 -7.03 -24.08
C ASN A 287 -21.81 -6.64 -22.79
N LEU A 288 -22.07 -5.45 -22.24
CA LEU A 288 -21.50 -4.98 -20.99
C LEU A 288 -21.94 -5.86 -19.81
N THR A 289 -23.21 -6.25 -19.76
CA THR A 289 -23.74 -7.14 -18.71
C THR A 289 -23.08 -8.51 -18.79
N ALA A 290 -23.00 -9.10 -19.99
CA ALA A 290 -22.35 -10.39 -20.22
C ALA A 290 -20.84 -10.32 -19.89
N HIS A 291 -20.18 -9.22 -20.25
CA HIS A 291 -18.78 -8.97 -19.93
C HIS A 291 -18.53 -8.94 -18.43
N ASN A 292 -19.30 -8.14 -17.68
CA ASN A 292 -19.16 -8.02 -16.22
C ASN A 292 -19.38 -9.37 -15.53
N LEU A 293 -20.43 -10.10 -15.94
CA LEU A 293 -20.70 -11.45 -15.42
C LEU A 293 -19.52 -12.40 -15.67
N ASN A 294 -18.92 -12.36 -16.87
CA ASN A 294 -17.78 -13.20 -17.19
C ASN A 294 -16.53 -12.87 -16.35
N ILE A 295 -16.27 -11.59 -16.09
CA ILE A 295 -15.17 -11.17 -15.22
C ILE A 295 -15.40 -11.65 -13.79
N ASP A 296 -16.60 -11.46 -13.25
CA ASP A 296 -16.93 -11.93 -11.90
C ASP A 296 -16.77 -13.45 -11.78
N GLN A 297 -17.16 -14.21 -12.81
CA GLN A 297 -17.02 -15.67 -12.84
C GLN A 297 -15.55 -16.09 -12.78
N ARG A 298 -14.66 -15.40 -13.52
CA ARG A 298 -13.23 -15.72 -13.57
C ARG A 298 -12.49 -15.36 -12.28
N ARG A 299 -13.00 -14.39 -11.51
CA ARG A 299 -12.38 -13.91 -10.26
C ARG A 299 -12.84 -14.70 -9.04
N ALA A 300 -14.01 -15.35 -9.11
CA ALA A 300 -14.49 -16.18 -8.02
C ALA A 300 -13.50 -17.34 -7.77
N PRO A 301 -12.95 -17.49 -6.55
CA PRO A 301 -11.93 -18.49 -6.29
C PRO A 301 -12.52 -19.89 -6.15
N GLU A 302 -11.73 -20.89 -6.52
CA GLU A 302 -12.02 -22.30 -6.24
C GLU A 302 -11.33 -22.73 -4.95
N VAL A 303 -12.10 -23.27 -4.01
CA VAL A 303 -11.59 -23.75 -2.71
C VAL A 303 -11.44 -25.26 -2.76
N SER A 304 -10.20 -25.72 -2.94
CA SER A 304 -9.87 -27.14 -3.19
C SER A 304 -9.77 -28.02 -1.94
N SER A 305 -9.83 -27.44 -0.74
CA SER A 305 -9.73 -28.18 0.53
C SER A 305 -11.07 -28.22 1.25
N MET A 306 -11.44 -29.39 1.79
CA MET A 306 -12.64 -29.56 2.62
C MET A 306 -12.61 -28.67 3.86
N THR A 307 -11.48 -28.63 4.58
CA THR A 307 -11.32 -27.79 5.78
C THR A 307 -11.46 -26.32 5.46
N MET A 308 -10.87 -25.87 4.35
CA MET A 308 -11.01 -24.48 3.91
C MET A 308 -12.44 -24.17 3.46
N SER A 309 -13.09 -25.11 2.76
CA SER A 309 -14.47 -24.96 2.30
C SER A 309 -15.44 -24.78 3.48
N GLN A 310 -15.29 -25.58 4.54
CA GLN A 310 -16.08 -25.44 5.77
C GLN A 310 -15.85 -24.10 6.45
N LYS A 311 -14.58 -23.66 6.55
CA LYS A 311 -14.24 -22.35 7.12
C LYS A 311 -14.88 -21.21 6.31
N VAL A 312 -14.73 -21.21 5.00
CA VAL A 312 -15.30 -20.18 4.11
C VAL A 312 -16.82 -20.19 4.21
N LYS A 313 -17.46 -21.37 4.17
CA LYS A 313 -18.91 -21.50 4.33
C LYS A 313 -19.40 -20.89 5.64
N SER A 314 -18.80 -21.27 6.77
CA SER A 314 -19.19 -20.75 8.09
C SER A 314 -19.03 -19.22 8.19
N GLN A 315 -18.00 -18.66 7.57
CA GLN A 315 -17.83 -17.21 7.51
C GLN A 315 -18.90 -16.51 6.67
N LEU A 316 -19.35 -17.12 5.57
CA LEU A 316 -20.36 -16.55 4.66
C LEU A 316 -21.80 -16.74 5.16
N GLU A 317 -22.08 -17.71 6.03
CA GLU A 317 -23.41 -17.97 6.59
C GLU A 317 -23.96 -16.77 7.37
N GLY A 318 -23.09 -16.03 8.07
CA GLY A 318 -23.48 -14.84 8.84
C GLY A 318 -23.96 -13.65 8.01
N PHE A 319 -23.83 -13.70 6.69
CA PHE A 319 -24.15 -12.59 5.78
C PHE A 319 -25.31 -12.91 4.81
N GLN A 320 -25.98 -14.05 4.95
CA GLN A 320 -27.02 -14.45 4.00
C GLN A 320 -28.29 -13.59 4.10
N PRO A 321 -28.95 -13.24 2.97
CA PRO A 321 -28.57 -13.58 1.59
C PRO A 321 -27.51 -12.63 0.99
N LEU A 322 -26.53 -13.17 0.27
CA LEU A 322 -25.60 -12.39 -0.55
C LEU A 322 -25.98 -12.44 -2.03
N THR A 323 -25.80 -11.32 -2.72
CA THR A 323 -25.85 -11.25 -4.19
C THR A 323 -24.45 -11.49 -4.80
N GLY A 324 -24.39 -11.90 -6.06
CA GLY A 324 -23.15 -12.08 -6.81
C GLY A 324 -22.72 -13.54 -6.93
N ILE A 325 -21.46 -13.76 -7.33
CA ILE A 325 -20.92 -15.09 -7.60
C ILE A 325 -20.17 -15.59 -6.38
N TYR A 326 -20.63 -16.72 -5.84
CA TYR A 326 -20.00 -17.38 -4.70
C TYR A 326 -18.74 -18.13 -5.14
N PRO A 327 -17.74 -18.29 -4.25
CA PRO A 327 -16.62 -19.17 -4.52
C PRO A 327 -17.12 -20.61 -4.73
N THR A 328 -16.46 -21.34 -5.62
CA THR A 328 -16.72 -22.77 -5.78
C THR A 328 -16.12 -23.50 -4.58
N LEU A 329 -16.97 -24.11 -3.75
CA LEU A 329 -16.55 -24.89 -2.59
C LEU A 329 -16.49 -26.37 -2.95
N MET A 330 -15.46 -27.07 -2.46
CA MET A 330 -15.39 -28.52 -2.58
C MET A 330 -16.60 -29.18 -1.92
N GLN A 331 -17.33 -29.98 -2.68
CA GLN A 331 -18.48 -30.78 -2.21
C GLN A 331 -18.02 -32.20 -1.87
N LYS A 332 -18.75 -32.85 -0.96
CA LYS A 332 -18.46 -34.24 -0.54
C LYS A 332 -18.78 -35.24 -1.64
#